data_AF-A0A3D4S866-F1
#
_entry.id   AF-A0A3D4S866-F1
#
_cell.length_a   1.000
_cell.length_b   1.000
_cell.length_c   1.000
_cell.angle_alpha   90.00
_cell.angle_beta   90.00
_cell.angle_gamma   90.00
#
_symmetry.space_group_name_H-M   'P 1'
#
loop_
_entity.id
_entity.type
_entity.pdbx_description
1 polymer ?
#
loop_
_entity_poly.entity_id
_entity_poly.type
_entity_poly.pdbx_seq_one_letter_code
_entity_poly.pdbx_strand_id
1 'polypeptide(L)'
;MLEFLKEKTDGKTDVFALYDGGIAAARAYIRGAALEKVEFADKAADEKYGDFLLRSAAFVLKNRGRDITAGFTDDRLIEIGFTAAENGGMKADSWKLNLDKCGGCNK
;
A
#
# COMPACT_ATOMS: atom_id res chain seq x y z
N MET A 1 13.50 10.72 -8.63
CA MET A 1 13.41 10.57 -7.17
C MET A 1 12.02 10.06 -6.89
N LEU A 2 11.90 8.97 -6.13
CA LEU A 2 10.60 8.42 -5.75
C LEU A 2 10.13 9.08 -4.46
N GLU A 3 8.91 9.61 -4.47
CA GLU A 3 8.34 10.31 -3.32
C GLU A 3 6.95 9.74 -3.01
N PHE A 4 6.75 9.28 -1.77
CA PHE A 4 5.44 8.80 -1.31
C PHE A 4 4.82 9.85 -0.36
N LEU A 5 3.88 10.62 -0.89
CA LEU A 5 3.35 11.83 -0.25
C LEU A 5 1.84 11.76 -0.09
N LYS A 6 1.33 12.33 1.00
CA LYS A 6 -0.12 12.50 1.20
C LYS A 6 -0.63 13.65 0.33
N GLU A 7 -1.54 13.39 -0.62
CA GLU A 7 -2.09 14.42 -1.52
C GLU A 7 -3.25 15.18 -0.88
N LYS A 8 -4.34 14.48 -0.53
CA LYS A 8 -5.58 15.09 -0.02
C LYS A 8 -6.37 14.09 0.81
N THR A 9 -7.11 14.59 1.81
CA THR A 9 -8.04 13.80 2.63
C THR A 9 -9.40 14.44 2.57
N ASP A 10 -10.45 13.63 2.46
CA ASP A 10 -11.84 14.07 2.63
C ASP A 10 -12.28 14.04 4.12
N GLY A 11 -11.33 13.80 5.03
CA GLY A 11 -11.57 13.63 6.46
C GLY A 11 -11.91 12.20 6.87
N LYS A 12 -12.14 11.29 5.90
CA LYS A 12 -12.42 9.87 6.14
C LYS A 12 -11.39 8.97 5.47
N THR A 13 -11.05 9.26 4.22
CA THR A 13 -10.08 8.54 3.40
C THR A 13 -8.90 9.45 3.10
N ASP A 14 -7.72 8.99 3.50
CA ASP A 14 -6.45 9.61 3.16
C ASP A 14 -5.94 9.03 1.84
N VAL A 15 -5.53 9.89 0.91
CA VAL A 15 -4.90 9.49 -0.35
C VAL A 15 -3.40 9.77 -0.29
N PHE A 16 -2.61 8.73 -0.54
CA PHE A 16 -1.16 8.84 -0.69
C PHE A 16 -0.79 8.56 -2.14
N ALA A 17 -0.01 9.44 -2.76
CA ALA A 17 0.49 9.26 -4.11
C ALA A 17 2.00 8.94 -4.09
N LEU A 18 2.39 8.05 -4.99
CA LEU A 18 3.76 7.77 -5.33
C LEU A 18 4.14 8.55 -6.59
N TYR A 19 5.07 9.49 -6.45
CA TYR A 19 5.59 10.29 -7.55
C TYR A 19 6.94 9.76 -8.01
N ASP A 20 7.16 9.69 -9.32
CA ASP A 20 8.47 9.53 -9.93
C ASP A 20 8.77 10.73 -10.82
N GLY A 21 9.72 11.57 -10.41
CA GLY A 21 10.11 12.75 -11.19
C GLY A 21 8.99 13.78 -11.36
N GLY A 22 8.11 13.93 -10.35
CA GLY A 22 7.00 14.88 -10.35
C GLY A 22 5.71 14.37 -11.00
N ILE A 23 5.69 13.14 -11.54
CA ILE A 23 4.49 12.51 -12.11
C ILE A 23 3.95 11.49 -11.12
N ALA A 24 2.65 11.55 -10.81
CA ALA A 24 1.99 10.57 -9.95
C ALA A 24 1.85 9.23 -10.69
N ALA A 25 2.66 8.24 -10.30
CA ALA A 25 2.69 6.91 -10.88
C ALA A 25 1.64 5.97 -10.26
N ALA A 26 1.34 6.15 -8.97
CA ALA A 26 0.36 5.33 -8.27
C ALA A 26 -0.26 6.04 -7.05
N ARG A 27 -1.40 5.53 -6.57
CA ARG A 27 -2.12 6.03 -5.40
C ARG A 27 -2.59 4.90 -4.49
N ALA A 28 -2.53 5.12 -3.19
CA ALA A 28 -3.09 4.26 -2.15
C ALA A 28 -4.16 5.01 -1.36
N TYR A 29 -5.32 4.38 -1.20
CA TYR A 29 -6.49 4.95 -0.52
C TYR A 29 -6.68 4.28 0.83
N ILE A 30 -6.50 5.03 1.91
CA ILE A 30 -6.49 4.49 3.27
C ILE A 30 -7.61 5.13 4.10
N ARG A 31 -8.51 4.29 4.64
CA ARG A 31 -9.58 4.69 5.55
C ARG A 31 -9.40 4.01 6.91
N GLY A 32 -9.15 4.80 7.95
CA GLY A 32 -8.80 4.24 9.26
C GLY A 32 -7.59 3.32 9.16
N ALA A 33 -7.74 2.05 9.57
CA ALA A 33 -6.73 0.98 9.48
C ALA A 33 -6.89 0.07 8.24
N ALA A 34 -7.65 0.50 7.23
CA ALA A 34 -7.91 -0.27 6.02
C ALA A 34 -7.29 0.40 4.78
N LEU A 35 -6.56 -0.38 3.97
CA LEU A 35 -6.20 -0.05 2.60
C LEU A 35 -7.38 -0.43 1.69
N GLU A 36 -8.17 0.56 1.26
CA GLU A 36 -9.41 0.30 0.51
C GLU A 36 -9.12 -0.12 -0.93
N LYS A 37 -8.23 0.59 -1.61
CA LYS A 37 -7.80 0.30 -2.98
C LYS A 37 -6.45 0.93 -3.29
N VAL A 38 -5.86 0.47 -4.39
CA VAL A 38 -4.70 1.09 -5.03
C VAL A 38 -5.04 1.40 -6.48
N GLU A 39 -4.45 2.46 -7.03
CA GLU A 39 -4.59 2.85 -8.42
C GLU A 39 -3.22 3.11 -9.02
N PHE A 40 -3.02 2.68 -10.26
CA PHE A 40 -1.79 2.89 -11.01
C PHE A 40 -2.09 3.70 -12.26
N ALA A 41 -1.14 4.53 -12.69
CA ALA A 41 -1.30 5.30 -13.92
C ALA A 41 -1.46 4.39 -15.15
N ASP A 42 -0.74 3.28 -15.18
CA ASP A 42 -0.80 2.24 -16.20
C ASP A 42 -0.26 0.91 -15.64
N LYS A 43 -0.27 -0.13 -16.47
CA LYS A 43 0.23 -1.46 -16.10
C LYS A 43 1.75 -1.48 -15.84
N ALA A 44 2.53 -0.67 -16.55
CA ALA A 44 3.98 -0.61 -16.34
C ALA A 44 4.31 0.02 -14.98
N ALA A 45 3.51 0.99 -14.53
CA ALA A 45 3.60 1.57 -13.20
C ALA A 45 3.25 0.55 -12.10
N ASP A 46 2.25 -0.31 -12.29
CA ASP A 46 1.94 -1.40 -11.37
C ASP A 46 3.10 -2.39 -11.23
N GLU A 47 3.65 -2.84 -12.35
CA GLU A 47 4.79 -3.78 -12.38
C GLU A 47 6.04 -3.17 -11.73
N LYS A 48 6.33 -1.89 -12.01
CA LYS A 48 7.54 -1.21 -11.53
C LYS A 48 7.44 -0.75 -10.09
N TYR A 49 6.27 -0.27 -9.65
CA TYR A 49 6.13 0.42 -8.37
C TYR A 49 5.17 -0.22 -7.39
N GLY A 50 4.41 -1.25 -7.79
CA GLY A 50 3.36 -1.82 -6.96
C GLY A 50 3.85 -2.39 -5.62
N ASP A 51 4.97 -3.10 -5.60
CA ASP A 51 5.57 -3.57 -4.33
C ASP A 51 5.94 -2.41 -3.40
N PHE A 52 6.59 -1.37 -3.95
CA PHE A 52 6.98 -0.19 -3.19
C PHE A 52 5.75 0.55 -2.63
N LEU A 53 4.70 0.71 -3.45
CA LEU A 53 3.45 1.34 -3.05
C LEU A 53 2.79 0.57 -1.89
N LEU A 54 2.65 -0.75 -2.02
CA LEU A 54 1.98 -1.60 -1.03
C LEU A 54 2.75 -1.61 0.29
N ARG A 55 4.08 -1.70 0.26
CA ARG A 55 4.93 -1.61 1.46
C ARG A 55 4.83 -0.24 2.13
N SER A 56 4.83 0.83 1.35
CA SER A 56 4.69 2.20 1.87
C SER A 56 3.32 2.41 2.51
N ALA A 57 2.25 1.90 1.89
CA ALA A 57 0.91 1.92 2.46
C ALA A 57 0.82 1.07 3.75
N ALA A 58 1.41 -0.12 3.76
CA ALA A 58 1.47 -0.98 4.94
C ALA A 58 2.26 -0.33 6.09
N PHE A 59 3.34 0.40 5.78
CA PHE A 59 4.07 1.20 6.76
C PHE A 59 3.21 2.31 7.38
N VAL A 60 2.45 3.04 6.55
CA VAL A 60 1.49 4.05 7.06
C VAL A 60 0.44 3.39 7.95
N LEU A 61 -0.12 2.26 7.53
CA LEU A 61 -1.12 1.50 8.29
C LEU A 61 -0.58 0.98 9.62
N LYS A 62 0.67 0.53 9.66
CA LYS A 62 1.34 0.07 10.89
C LYS A 62 1.33 1.11 11.99
N ASN A 63 1.41 2.39 11.62
CA ASN A 63 1.36 3.49 12.58
C ASN A 63 -0.06 3.85 13.05
N ARG A 64 -1.11 3.21 12.51
CA ARG A 64 -2.52 3.50 12.84
C ARG A 64 -3.16 2.50 13.78
N GLY A 65 -2.63 1.29 13.89
CA GLY A 65 -3.21 0.27 14.76
C GLY A 65 -2.59 -1.09 14.59
N ARG A 66 -2.92 -2.00 15.51
CA ARG A 66 -2.42 -3.38 15.50
C ARG A 66 -2.95 -4.17 14.31
N ASP A 67 -4.28 -4.21 14.18
CA ASP A 67 -4.94 -4.96 13.12
C ASP A 67 -5.21 -4.05 11.92
N ILE A 68 -4.68 -4.45 10.77
CA ILE A 68 -4.84 -3.69 9.52
C ILE A 68 -5.45 -4.59 8.45
N THR A 69 -6.19 -3.99 7.52
CA THR A 69 -6.88 -4.73 6.46
C THR A 69 -6.58 -4.15 5.08
N ALA A 70 -6.73 -4.97 4.05
CA ALA A 70 -6.80 -4.56 2.66
C ALA A 70 -8.15 -5.02 2.07
N GLY A 71 -8.84 -4.13 1.38
CA GLY A 71 -10.16 -4.39 0.76
C GLY A 71 -10.10 -5.25 -0.50
N PHE A 72 -8.92 -5.76 -0.85
CA PHE A 72 -8.64 -6.54 -2.04
C PHE A 72 -7.60 -7.63 -1.74
N THR A 73 -7.45 -8.56 -2.68
CA THR A 73 -6.42 -9.60 -2.65
C THR A 73 -5.30 -9.27 -3.63
N ASP A 74 -4.06 -9.38 -3.18
CA ASP A 74 -2.86 -9.21 -4.01
C ASP A 74 -1.72 -10.08 -3.45
N ASP A 75 -1.07 -10.88 -4.29
CA ASP A 75 0.00 -11.81 -3.84
C ASP A 75 1.17 -11.07 -3.20
N ARG A 76 1.43 -9.81 -3.60
CA ARG A 76 2.47 -8.97 -2.99
C ARG A 76 2.15 -8.62 -1.54
N LEU A 77 0.87 -8.53 -1.18
CA LEU A 77 0.47 -8.33 0.22
C LEU A 77 0.78 -9.57 1.08
N ILE A 78 0.74 -10.78 0.51
CA ILE A 78 1.12 -12.01 1.21
C ILE A 78 2.59 -11.95 1.62
N GLU A 79 3.46 -11.49 0.72
CA GLU A 79 4.90 -11.32 1.01
C GLU A 79 5.18 -10.28 2.12
N ILE A 80 4.28 -9.30 2.26
CA ILE A 80 4.35 -8.26 3.30
C ILE A 80 3.80 -8.79 4.64
N GLY A 81 3.07 -9.91 4.65
CA GLY A 81 2.54 -10.55 5.87
C GLY A 81 1.02 -10.48 6.01
N PHE A 82 0.30 -10.09 4.95
CA PHE A 82 -1.15 -10.19 4.92
C PHE A 82 -1.61 -11.63 4.64
N THR A 83 -2.79 -11.96 5.15
CA THR A 83 -3.46 -13.25 4.96
C THR A 83 -4.88 -13.01 4.49
N ALA A 84 -5.44 -13.95 3.72
CA ALA A 84 -6.83 -13.87 3.29
C ALA A 84 -7.79 -13.75 4.48
N ALA A 85 -8.81 -12.91 4.34
CA ALA A 85 -9.89 -12.74 5.29
C ALA A 85 -11.20 -13.30 4.71
N GLU A 86 -12.12 -13.72 5.58
CA GLU A 86 -13.39 -14.37 5.18
C GLU A 86 -14.31 -13.46 4.32
N ASN A 87 -14.09 -12.15 4.36
CA ASN A 87 -14.86 -11.16 3.63
C ASN A 87 -14.35 -10.86 2.20
N GLY A 88 -13.40 -11.66 1.69
CA GLY A 88 -12.83 -11.46 0.34
C GLY A 88 -11.73 -10.39 0.25
N GLY A 89 -11.28 -9.86 1.38
CA GLY A 89 -10.09 -9.00 1.49
C GLY A 89 -8.92 -9.72 2.15
N MET A 90 -7.96 -8.94 2.66
CA MET A 90 -6.83 -9.47 3.42
C MET A 90 -6.65 -8.74 4.76
N LYS A 91 -5.99 -9.38 5.71
CA LYS A 91 -5.68 -8.82 7.03
C LYS A 91 -4.25 -9.13 7.46
N ALA A 92 -3.66 -8.24 8.26
CA ALA A 92 -2.34 -8.45 8.85
C ALA A 92 -2.28 -7.94 10.29
N ASP A 93 -1.41 -8.56 11.09
CA ASP A 93 -0.92 -7.98 12.34
C ASP A 93 0.25 -7.04 11.98
N SER A 94 0.07 -5.74 12.21
CA SER A 94 1.01 -4.70 11.81
C SER A 94 2.41 -4.87 12.41
N TRP A 95 2.54 -5.56 13.54
CA TRP A 95 3.83 -5.82 14.18
C TRP A 95 4.59 -6.97 13.53
N LYS A 96 3.90 -7.80 12.73
CA LYS A 96 4.47 -8.93 12.00
C LYS A 96 4.72 -8.64 10.52
N LEU A 97 4.51 -7.39 10.08
CA LEU A 97 4.75 -7.00 8.70
C LEU A 97 6.22 -7.14 8.35
N ASN A 98 6.48 -7.74 7.19
CA ASN A 98 7.80 -7.83 6.61
C ASN A 98 8.00 -6.66 5.65
N LEU A 99 8.55 -5.55 6.14
CA LEU A 99 8.83 -4.34 5.35
C LEU A 99 10.32 -4.22 4.94
N ASP A 100 11.19 -5.09 5.47
CA ASP A 100 12.64 -5.01 5.29
C ASP A 100 13.10 -5.43 3.89
N LYS A 101 12.29 -6.22 3.20
CA LYS A 101 12.53 -6.57 1.80
C LYS A 101 11.97 -5.44 0.93
N CYS A 102 12.79 -4.73 0.18
CA CYS A 102 12.29 -3.93 -0.93
C CYS A 102 12.32 -4.83 -2.17
N GLY A 103 11.15 -5.31 -2.61
CA GLY A 103 11.06 -6.22 -3.77
C GLY A 103 11.36 -5.52 -5.10
N GLY A 104 11.41 -4.19 -5.13
CA GLY A 104 11.54 -3.39 -6.36
C GLY A 104 12.69 -2.38 -6.43
N CYS A 105 13.46 -2.11 -5.37
CA CYS A 105 14.56 -1.12 -5.46
C CYS A 105 15.88 -1.68 -5.98
N ASN A 106 16.01 -2.98 -6.20
CA ASN A 106 17.17 -3.58 -6.86
C ASN A 106 16.78 -4.88 -7.55
N LYS A 107 16.43 -4.79 -8.84
CA LYS A 107 16.91 -5.68 -9.91
C LYS A 107 16.78 -4.96 -11.24
#